data_AF-A0A5S3WW25-F1
#
_entry.id   AF-A0A5S3WW25-F1
#
_cell.length_a   1.000
_cell.length_b   1.000
_cell.length_c   1.000
_cell.angle_alpha   90.00
_cell.angle_beta   90.00
_cell.angle_gamma   90.00
#
_symmetry.space_group_name_H-M   'P 1'
#
loop_
_entity.id
_entity.type
_entity.pdbx_description
1 polymer ?
#
loop_
_entity_poly.entity_id
_entity_poly.type
_entity_poly.pdbx_seq_one_letter_code
_entity_poly.pdbx_strand_id
1 'polypeptide(L)'
;MSFPLALSVNDWQIQDADAVIVVTSDVSELAFSELNSAAAPYLAVDARLRTKASVLLAEGVPGKRLIVSPTGPLNRDYDDVRRFFEAGKAGIQEAKAAGAVKPVLVVAGVPNEARYQNALEVTYLGACQALWQPLEAREYRGPSIEPVESIALLGASEEQCRQLNAIAAGQYAARDLCGTEPERMAPPKFADYCVELFKGTSVSVEVVADPATIDQEYPMLGTVARASYAVERHHPRVVKLVYTPEGEIERTLMFVGKGLVYDTGGADLKVGGFMAGMSRDKGGAASVAGFMKSVADFQPKGVKVIAYLAVVRNSIGSDCFVPDEIITCREGVKVRIGNTDAEGRLAMGDLLSELKDMAKHEVNPELFTVATLTGHAARAMGPYSAYVENGPARAQQVSRQLADLGDLWADCAEVSRSRREDYDFVQPRTLADDVLSSNNAPSAVTARGHQFPMAFLAIVGGLDKHGCDAELPLPYVHMDIAGSGVEGGDWQHGKPTAATVSSLFARYCR
;
A
#
# COMPACT_ATOMS: atom_id res chain seq x y z
N MET A 1 -12.71 -5.07 -12.23
CA MET A 1 -12.38 -5.69 -10.92
C MET A 1 -13.66 -5.90 -10.15
N SER A 2 -13.82 -7.04 -9.50
CA SER A 2 -14.94 -7.27 -8.58
C SER A 2 -14.42 -7.06 -7.15
N PHE A 3 -15.04 -6.13 -6.44
CA PHE A 3 -14.94 -5.90 -5.01
C PHE A 3 -16.35 -5.50 -4.53
N PRO A 4 -16.71 -5.71 -3.26
CA PRO A 4 -18.05 -5.38 -2.79
C PRO A 4 -18.25 -3.86 -2.84
N LEU A 5 -19.29 -3.37 -3.53
CA LEU A 5 -19.58 -1.94 -3.60
C LEU A 5 -20.20 -1.43 -2.29
N ALA A 6 -19.70 -0.30 -1.78
CA ALA A 6 -20.34 0.48 -0.73
C ALA A 6 -21.58 1.18 -1.29
N LEU A 7 -22.74 1.01 -0.62
CA LEU A 7 -24.01 1.64 -0.99
C LEU A 7 -24.56 2.44 0.20
N SER A 8 -25.01 3.67 -0.02
CA SER A 8 -25.59 4.53 1.03
C SER A 8 -27.03 4.14 1.31
N VAL A 9 -27.39 3.94 2.59
CA VAL A 9 -28.74 3.57 3.00
C VAL A 9 -29.11 4.25 4.33
N ASN A 10 -30.40 4.58 4.47
CA ASN A 10 -30.92 5.24 5.69
C ASN A 10 -31.69 4.28 6.62
N ASP A 11 -31.93 3.05 6.16
CA ASP A 11 -32.62 2.00 6.90
C ASP A 11 -31.88 0.68 6.71
N TRP A 12 -31.90 -0.18 7.72
CA TRP A 12 -31.32 -1.52 7.68
C TRP A 12 -32.31 -2.57 7.16
N GLN A 13 -33.62 -2.30 7.15
CA GLN A 13 -34.65 -3.18 6.61
C GLN A 13 -34.78 -3.05 5.09
N ILE A 14 -33.70 -3.37 4.38
CA ILE A 14 -33.67 -3.26 2.92
C ILE A 14 -34.17 -4.56 2.29
N GLN A 15 -35.12 -4.46 1.37
CA GLN A 15 -35.75 -5.61 0.71
C GLN A 15 -34.73 -6.51 -0.02
N ASP A 16 -33.71 -5.92 -0.63
CA ASP A 16 -32.70 -6.63 -1.42
C ASP A 16 -31.50 -7.12 -0.60
N ALA A 17 -31.47 -6.84 0.71
CA ALA A 17 -30.42 -7.33 1.59
C ALA A 17 -30.69 -8.77 2.06
N ASP A 18 -29.62 -9.51 2.34
CA ASP A 18 -29.70 -10.93 2.73
C ASP A 18 -29.00 -11.27 4.06
N ALA A 19 -28.50 -10.25 4.74
CA ALA A 19 -27.97 -10.29 6.10
C ALA A 19 -27.86 -8.88 6.68
N VAL A 20 -27.77 -8.80 8.01
CA VAL A 20 -27.36 -7.58 8.72
C VAL A 20 -26.16 -7.91 9.59
N ILE A 21 -25.07 -7.16 9.41
CA ILE A 21 -23.85 -7.24 10.20
C ILE A 21 -23.86 -6.04 11.15
N VAL A 22 -23.88 -6.30 12.45
CA VAL A 22 -23.75 -5.27 13.47
C VAL A 22 -22.36 -5.35 14.10
N VAL A 23 -21.54 -4.33 13.86
CA VAL A 23 -20.26 -4.14 14.54
C VAL A 23 -20.48 -3.22 15.74
N THR A 24 -20.20 -3.69 16.95
CA THR A 24 -20.53 -2.95 18.18
C THR A 24 -19.53 -3.17 19.31
N SER A 25 -19.38 -2.19 20.20
CA SER A 25 -18.61 -2.33 21.45
C SER A 25 -19.43 -2.96 22.59
N ASP A 26 -20.76 -2.88 22.53
CA ASP A 26 -21.67 -3.56 23.44
C ASP A 26 -22.69 -4.39 22.66
N VAL A 27 -22.58 -5.71 22.80
CA VAL A 27 -23.46 -6.67 22.13
C VAL A 27 -24.90 -6.63 22.62
N SER A 28 -25.15 -5.94 23.74
CA SER A 28 -26.50 -5.69 24.27
C SER A 28 -27.16 -4.46 23.63
N GLU A 29 -26.38 -3.64 22.91
CA GLU A 29 -26.81 -2.41 22.24
C GLU A 29 -26.41 -2.42 20.76
N LEU A 30 -27.29 -2.96 19.93
CA LEU A 30 -27.16 -3.17 18.48
C LEU A 30 -27.81 -2.04 17.65
N ALA A 31 -27.79 -0.81 18.16
CA ALA A 31 -28.43 0.40 17.60
C ALA A 31 -29.97 0.40 17.49
N PHE A 32 -30.62 -0.75 17.28
CA PHE A 32 -32.08 -0.87 17.11
C PHE A 32 -32.69 -1.84 18.11
N SER A 33 -33.88 -1.52 18.62
CA SER A 33 -34.57 -2.33 19.64
C SER A 33 -34.97 -3.70 19.10
N GLU A 34 -35.28 -3.80 17.81
CA GLU A 34 -35.59 -5.04 17.10
C GLU A 34 -34.36 -5.96 17.03
N LEU A 35 -33.18 -5.40 16.73
CA LEU A 35 -31.92 -6.15 16.69
C LEU A 35 -31.52 -6.62 18.10
N ASN A 36 -31.67 -5.76 19.11
CA ASN A 36 -31.47 -6.13 20.52
C ASN A 36 -32.36 -7.30 20.93
N SER A 37 -33.65 -7.21 20.61
CA SER A 37 -34.64 -8.23 20.93
C SER A 37 -34.33 -9.56 20.23
N ALA A 38 -33.86 -9.50 18.98
CA ALA A 38 -33.45 -10.68 18.24
C ALA A 38 -32.19 -11.35 18.81
N ALA A 39 -31.22 -10.58 19.31
CA ALA A 39 -29.97 -11.10 19.86
C ALA A 39 -30.07 -11.56 21.33
N ALA A 40 -30.98 -10.98 22.13
CA ALA A 40 -31.07 -11.22 23.57
C ALA A 40 -31.18 -12.71 23.99
N PRO A 41 -32.01 -13.56 23.35
CA PRO A 41 -32.08 -14.98 23.70
C PRO A 41 -30.75 -15.71 23.51
N TYR A 42 -29.99 -15.33 22.47
CA TYR A 42 -28.69 -15.93 22.20
C TYR A 42 -27.62 -15.45 23.18
N LEU A 43 -27.62 -14.16 23.55
CA LEU A 43 -26.70 -13.60 24.55
C LEU A 43 -26.88 -14.23 25.94
N ALA A 44 -28.08 -14.74 26.25
CA ALA A 44 -28.36 -15.43 27.50
C ALA A 44 -27.75 -16.84 27.58
N VAL A 45 -27.45 -17.47 26.43
CA VAL A 45 -27.00 -18.87 26.37
C VAL A 45 -25.63 -19.06 25.72
N ASP A 46 -25.14 -18.10 24.93
CA ASP A 46 -23.86 -18.16 24.24
C ASP A 46 -22.95 -16.98 24.63
N ALA A 47 -22.09 -17.22 25.62
CA ALA A 47 -21.12 -16.23 26.08
C ALA A 47 -20.11 -15.80 25.01
N ARG A 48 -19.92 -16.60 23.93
CA ARG A 48 -18.95 -16.29 22.86
C ARG A 48 -19.35 -15.07 22.04
N LEU A 49 -20.64 -14.73 21.99
CA LEU A 49 -21.13 -13.54 21.29
C LEU A 49 -20.47 -12.25 21.75
N ARG A 50 -20.00 -12.21 23.01
CA ARG A 50 -19.30 -11.05 23.59
C ARG A 50 -17.88 -10.87 23.07
N THR A 51 -17.28 -11.91 22.51
CA THR A 51 -15.86 -11.94 22.14
C THR A 51 -15.57 -12.41 20.72
N LYS A 52 -16.58 -12.97 20.03
CA LYS A 52 -16.42 -13.52 18.68
C LYS A 52 -17.61 -13.15 17.80
N ALA A 53 -17.31 -12.74 16.56
CA ALA A 53 -18.31 -12.59 15.52
C ALA A 53 -19.10 -13.89 15.33
N SER A 54 -20.42 -13.81 15.29
CA SER A 54 -21.29 -14.98 15.23
C SER A 54 -22.56 -14.69 14.45
N VAL A 55 -23.07 -15.71 13.76
CA VAL A 55 -24.33 -15.66 13.01
C VAL A 55 -25.47 -16.14 13.89
N LEU A 56 -26.56 -15.37 13.91
CA LEU A 56 -27.80 -15.62 14.63
C LEU A 56 -28.96 -15.72 13.65
N LEU A 57 -29.88 -16.65 13.90
CA LEU A 57 -31.14 -16.73 13.17
C LEU A 57 -32.12 -15.71 13.74
N ALA A 58 -32.57 -14.78 12.91
CA ALA A 58 -33.50 -13.72 13.32
C ALA A 58 -34.58 -13.50 12.25
N GLU A 59 -35.82 -13.91 12.52
CA GLU A 59 -36.93 -13.89 11.55
C GLU A 59 -37.24 -12.50 10.96
N GLY A 60 -37.07 -11.43 11.75
CA GLY A 60 -37.33 -10.05 11.34
C GLY A 60 -36.15 -9.33 10.66
N VAL A 61 -35.07 -10.04 10.34
CA VAL A 61 -33.85 -9.47 9.76
C VAL A 61 -33.71 -9.92 8.29
N PRO A 62 -33.22 -9.07 7.37
CA PRO A 62 -32.89 -9.46 5.99
C PRO A 62 -32.17 -10.81 5.89
N GLY A 63 -32.68 -11.69 5.02
CA GLY A 63 -32.22 -13.08 4.85
C GLY A 63 -32.22 -13.96 6.10
N LYS A 64 -32.86 -13.50 7.18
CA LYS A 64 -32.87 -14.10 8.53
C LYS A 64 -31.49 -14.25 9.18
N ARG A 65 -30.47 -13.56 8.67
CA ARG A 65 -29.08 -13.65 9.13
C ARG A 65 -28.69 -12.37 9.85
N LEU A 66 -28.61 -12.44 11.18
CA LEU A 66 -28.03 -11.38 12.00
C LEU A 66 -26.62 -11.78 12.40
N ILE A 67 -25.61 -11.02 11.99
CA ILE A 67 -24.23 -11.20 12.41
C ILE A 67 -23.93 -10.16 13.49
N VAL A 68 -23.59 -10.61 14.69
CA VAL A 68 -23.11 -9.73 15.76
C VAL A 68 -21.60 -9.85 15.82
N SER A 69 -20.88 -8.76 15.62
CA SER A 69 -19.42 -8.70 15.59
C SER A 69 -18.88 -7.71 16.64
N PRO A 70 -18.42 -8.20 17.80
CA PRO A 70 -17.96 -7.33 18.87
C PRO A 70 -16.58 -6.71 18.55
N THR A 71 -16.46 -5.39 18.73
CA THR A 71 -15.18 -4.68 18.73
C THR A 71 -14.42 -4.86 20.04
N GLY A 72 -15.05 -5.44 21.07
CA GLY A 72 -14.50 -5.47 22.44
C GLY A 72 -14.39 -4.07 23.06
N PRO A 73 -13.56 -3.89 24.10
CA PRO A 73 -13.42 -2.59 24.75
C PRO A 73 -12.76 -1.57 23.82
N LEU A 74 -13.19 -0.32 23.96
CA LEU A 74 -12.71 0.85 23.18
C LEU A 74 -12.23 2.00 24.09
N ASN A 75 -12.18 1.78 25.40
CA ASN A 75 -11.90 2.82 26.39
C ASN A 75 -10.45 2.77 26.93
N ARG A 76 -9.60 1.89 26.40
CA ARG A 76 -8.19 1.81 26.82
C ARG A 76 -7.37 2.81 26.04
N ASP A 77 -6.24 3.23 26.60
CA ASP A 77 -5.37 4.27 26.02
C ASP A 77 -4.80 3.88 24.65
N TYR A 78 -4.67 2.57 24.39
CA TYR A 78 -4.13 2.03 23.14
C TYR A 78 -5.20 1.55 22.15
N ASP A 79 -6.50 1.64 22.51
CA ASP A 79 -7.56 1.32 21.57
C ASP A 79 -7.67 2.42 20.51
N ASP A 80 -7.97 2.02 19.27
CA ASP A 80 -8.17 2.93 18.14
C ASP A 80 -9.13 2.31 17.11
N VAL A 81 -9.31 3.01 16.00
CA VAL A 81 -10.26 2.64 14.94
C VAL A 81 -10.02 1.24 14.38
N ARG A 82 -8.82 0.65 14.52
CA ARG A 82 -8.53 -0.72 14.06
C ARG A 82 -9.38 -1.76 14.78
N ARG A 83 -9.91 -1.49 15.97
CA ARG A 83 -10.90 -2.37 16.62
C ARG A 83 -12.15 -2.57 15.76
N PHE A 84 -12.58 -1.53 15.05
CA PHE A 84 -13.68 -1.59 14.09
C PHE A 84 -13.28 -2.28 12.79
N PHE A 85 -12.07 -2.01 12.28
CA PHE A 85 -11.53 -2.68 11.09
C PHE A 85 -11.47 -4.21 11.27
N GLU A 86 -10.93 -4.68 12.40
CA GLU A 86 -10.84 -6.12 12.72
C GLU A 86 -12.20 -6.75 13.00
N ALA A 87 -13.13 -6.04 13.65
CA ALA A 87 -14.50 -6.52 13.82
C ALA A 87 -15.27 -6.57 12.48
N GLY A 88 -15.00 -5.63 11.56
CA GLY A 88 -15.51 -5.66 10.19
C GLY A 88 -15.04 -6.89 9.42
N LYS A 89 -13.73 -7.22 9.50
CA LYS A 89 -13.18 -8.47 8.96
C LYS A 89 -13.90 -9.70 9.49
N ALA A 90 -14.01 -9.82 10.81
CA ALA A 90 -14.62 -10.98 11.45
C ALA A 90 -16.11 -11.11 11.08
N GLY A 91 -16.85 -9.98 11.10
CA GLY A 91 -18.27 -9.95 10.77
C GLY A 91 -18.55 -10.36 9.33
N ILE A 92 -17.80 -9.82 8.36
CA ILE A 92 -18.03 -10.17 6.95
C ILE A 92 -17.64 -11.62 6.64
N GLN A 93 -16.64 -12.17 7.32
CA GLN A 93 -16.25 -13.58 7.12
C GLN A 93 -17.35 -14.53 7.57
N GLU A 94 -17.96 -14.27 8.72
CA GLU A 94 -19.10 -15.04 9.21
C GLU A 94 -20.33 -14.86 8.30
N ALA A 95 -20.58 -13.63 7.81
CA ALA A 95 -21.66 -13.37 6.85
C ALA A 95 -21.45 -14.13 5.53
N LYS A 96 -20.24 -14.08 4.95
CA LYS A 96 -19.86 -14.85 3.75
C LYS A 96 -20.02 -16.35 3.98
N ALA A 97 -19.56 -16.86 5.13
CA ALA A 97 -19.68 -18.28 5.46
C ALA A 97 -21.14 -18.73 5.60
N ALA A 98 -22.03 -17.85 6.05
CA ALA A 98 -23.48 -18.07 6.08
C ALA A 98 -24.18 -17.93 4.71
N GLY A 99 -23.42 -17.58 3.66
CA GLY A 99 -23.93 -17.42 2.29
C GLY A 99 -24.56 -16.05 2.02
N ALA A 100 -24.18 -15.00 2.75
CA ALA A 100 -24.58 -13.63 2.43
C ALA A 100 -23.80 -13.09 1.22
N VAL A 101 -24.50 -12.33 0.38
CA VAL A 101 -24.04 -11.72 -0.88
C VAL A 101 -24.25 -10.20 -0.83
N LYS A 102 -25.30 -9.72 -0.15
CA LYS A 102 -25.67 -8.30 -0.05
C LYS A 102 -26.01 -7.91 1.39
N PRO A 103 -25.04 -7.96 2.32
CA PRO A 103 -25.28 -7.58 3.71
C PRO A 103 -25.47 -6.06 3.87
N VAL A 104 -26.25 -5.69 4.88
CA VAL A 104 -26.21 -4.35 5.48
C VAL A 104 -25.19 -4.33 6.60
N LEU A 105 -24.35 -3.30 6.65
CA LEU A 105 -23.41 -3.04 7.73
C LEU A 105 -23.93 -1.91 8.62
N VAL A 106 -24.06 -2.22 9.90
CA VAL A 106 -24.45 -1.30 10.98
C VAL A 106 -23.28 -1.20 11.95
N VAL A 107 -22.86 0.03 12.28
CA VAL A 107 -21.85 0.28 13.31
C VAL A 107 -22.52 0.97 14.50
N ALA A 108 -22.38 0.39 15.68
CA ALA A 108 -23.01 0.83 16.92
C ALA A 108 -21.98 0.96 18.06
N GLY A 109 -22.38 1.64 19.15
CA GLY A 109 -21.53 1.78 20.33
C GLY A 109 -20.19 2.50 20.06
N VAL A 110 -20.17 3.43 19.10
CA VAL A 110 -18.97 4.22 18.78
C VAL A 110 -18.80 5.32 19.83
N PRO A 111 -17.67 5.36 20.57
CA PRO A 111 -17.41 6.46 21.49
C PRO A 111 -17.32 7.79 20.74
N ASN A 112 -17.82 8.87 21.36
CA ASN A 112 -17.74 10.21 20.80
C ASN A 112 -16.32 10.81 20.98
N GLU A 113 -15.34 10.22 20.31
CA GLU A 113 -13.93 10.61 20.34
C GLU A 113 -13.36 10.67 18.93
N ALA A 114 -12.48 11.64 18.66
CA ALA A 114 -11.93 11.88 17.32
C ALA A 114 -11.23 10.65 16.71
N ARG A 115 -10.60 9.79 17.53
CA ARG A 115 -9.93 8.55 17.08
C ARG A 115 -10.87 7.51 16.47
N TYR A 116 -12.19 7.66 16.63
CA TYR A 116 -13.21 6.76 16.08
C TYR A 116 -14.07 7.40 14.99
N GLN A 117 -13.72 8.61 14.51
CA GLN A 117 -14.56 9.36 13.56
C GLN A 117 -14.79 8.63 12.22
N ASN A 118 -13.90 7.71 11.84
CA ASN A 118 -14.01 6.92 10.60
C ASN A 118 -14.40 5.45 10.88
N ALA A 119 -15.08 5.16 12.00
CA ALA A 119 -15.39 3.78 12.40
C ALA A 119 -16.17 3.01 11.32
N LEU A 120 -17.13 3.66 10.65
CA LEU A 120 -17.91 3.03 9.57
C LEU A 120 -17.04 2.72 8.35
N GLU A 121 -16.25 3.70 7.92
CA GLU A 121 -15.33 3.63 6.79
C GLU A 121 -14.34 2.49 6.96
N VAL A 122 -13.63 2.43 8.10
CA VAL A 122 -12.64 1.37 8.32
C VAL A 122 -13.28 0.01 8.55
N THR A 123 -14.52 -0.06 9.07
CA THR A 123 -15.24 -1.34 9.18
C THR A 123 -15.48 -1.92 7.78
N TYR A 124 -15.94 -1.09 6.83
CA TYR A 124 -16.10 -1.49 5.44
C TYR A 124 -14.77 -1.87 4.78
N LEU A 125 -13.70 -1.08 4.95
CA LEU A 125 -12.39 -1.41 4.39
C LEU A 125 -11.81 -2.71 4.99
N GLY A 126 -12.05 -2.96 6.28
CA GLY A 126 -11.74 -4.23 6.93
C GLY A 126 -12.51 -5.39 6.30
N ALA A 127 -13.80 -5.22 6.04
CA ALA A 127 -14.59 -6.21 5.32
C ALA A 127 -14.01 -6.51 3.92
N CYS A 128 -13.64 -5.47 3.17
CA CYS A 128 -12.97 -5.59 1.87
C CYS A 128 -11.66 -6.38 1.94
N GLN A 129 -10.80 -6.09 2.93
CA GLN A 129 -9.54 -6.82 3.19
C GLN A 129 -9.79 -8.32 3.47
N ALA A 130 -10.80 -8.63 4.28
CA ALA A 130 -11.16 -10.00 4.59
C ALA A 130 -11.69 -10.78 3.37
N LEU A 131 -12.41 -10.11 2.47
CA LEU A 131 -13.02 -10.73 1.30
C LEU A 131 -12.03 -11.03 0.19
N TRP A 132 -11.05 -10.16 -0.03
CA TRP A 132 -10.09 -10.28 -1.14
C TRP A 132 -9.46 -11.67 -1.23
N GLN A 133 -9.38 -12.20 -2.44
CA GLN A 133 -8.73 -13.46 -2.80
C GLN A 133 -7.68 -13.24 -3.89
N PRO A 134 -6.58 -14.03 -3.91
CA PRO A 134 -5.56 -13.94 -4.94
C PRO A 134 -6.14 -14.02 -6.36
N LEU A 135 -5.61 -13.21 -7.27
CA LEU A 135 -6.09 -13.08 -8.64
C LEU A 135 -6.17 -14.44 -9.36
N GLU A 136 -5.13 -15.25 -9.23
CA GLU A 136 -5.04 -16.60 -9.80
C GLU A 136 -6.12 -17.54 -9.24
N ALA A 137 -6.51 -17.37 -7.98
CA ALA A 137 -7.59 -18.15 -7.38
C ALA A 137 -8.96 -17.69 -7.91
N ARG A 138 -9.13 -16.39 -8.16
CA ARG A 138 -10.37 -15.83 -8.74
C ARG A 138 -10.59 -16.26 -10.18
N GLU A 139 -9.54 -16.36 -10.98
CA GLU A 139 -9.70 -16.83 -12.37
C GLU A 139 -9.89 -18.34 -12.43
N TYR A 140 -9.23 -19.10 -11.56
CA TYR A 140 -9.38 -20.55 -11.52
C TYR A 140 -10.75 -20.98 -10.97
N ARG A 141 -11.21 -20.34 -9.88
CA ARG A 141 -12.48 -20.70 -9.20
C ARG A 141 -13.68 -19.87 -9.65
N GLY A 142 -13.45 -18.83 -10.45
CA GLY A 142 -14.50 -17.92 -10.91
C GLY A 142 -15.03 -16.98 -9.80
N PRO A 143 -16.11 -16.24 -10.10
CA PRO A 143 -16.62 -15.17 -9.24
C PRO A 143 -17.12 -15.68 -7.87
N SER A 144 -17.49 -16.96 -7.75
CA SER A 144 -18.03 -17.52 -6.51
C SER A 144 -17.06 -17.52 -5.33
N ILE A 145 -15.76 -17.31 -5.54
CA ILE A 145 -14.79 -17.23 -4.44
C ILE A 145 -14.90 -15.90 -3.67
N GLU A 146 -15.44 -14.85 -4.29
CA GLU A 146 -15.76 -13.54 -3.72
C GLU A 146 -17.26 -13.27 -3.90
N PRO A 147 -18.14 -13.98 -3.17
CA PRO A 147 -19.58 -13.95 -3.43
C PRO A 147 -20.26 -12.67 -2.95
N VAL A 148 -19.60 -11.80 -2.18
CA VAL A 148 -20.22 -10.57 -1.67
C VAL A 148 -20.13 -9.47 -2.74
N GLU A 149 -21.28 -9.05 -3.25
CA GLU A 149 -21.40 -8.10 -4.36
C GLU A 149 -21.42 -6.64 -3.89
N SER A 150 -22.05 -6.37 -2.76
CA SER A 150 -22.22 -5.03 -2.21
C SER A 150 -22.41 -5.07 -0.70
N ILE A 151 -22.02 -4.00 -0.01
CA ILE A 151 -22.27 -3.81 1.41
C ILE A 151 -23.02 -2.48 1.57
N ALA A 152 -24.27 -2.54 2.00
CA ALA A 152 -25.06 -1.36 2.30
C ALA A 152 -24.62 -0.75 3.64
N LEU A 153 -24.21 0.51 3.65
CA LEU A 153 -23.64 1.21 4.80
C LEU A 153 -24.70 2.11 5.43
N LEU A 154 -25.20 1.69 6.60
CA LEU A 154 -26.23 2.47 7.29
C LEU A 154 -25.69 3.83 7.75
N GLY A 155 -26.33 4.90 7.32
CA GLY A 155 -25.99 6.27 7.71
C GLY A 155 -24.80 6.89 6.98
N ALA A 156 -24.17 6.18 6.04
CA ALA A 156 -23.17 6.78 5.14
C ALA A 156 -23.85 7.68 4.11
N SER A 157 -23.24 8.81 3.77
CA SER A 157 -23.64 9.63 2.62
C SER A 157 -23.21 9.00 1.29
N GLU A 158 -23.83 9.40 0.18
CA GLU A 158 -23.41 8.99 -1.17
C GLU A 158 -21.96 9.35 -1.46
N GLU A 159 -21.49 10.51 -0.98
CA GLU A 159 -20.11 10.96 -1.14
C GLU A 159 -19.13 10.08 -0.36
N GLN A 160 -19.45 9.70 0.89
CA GLN A 160 -18.65 8.74 1.65
C GLN A 160 -18.58 7.38 0.92
N CYS A 161 -19.70 6.89 0.39
CA CYS A 161 -19.69 5.66 -0.41
C CYS A 161 -18.83 5.80 -1.68
N ARG A 162 -18.86 6.95 -2.36
CA ARG A 162 -18.01 7.24 -3.53
C ARG A 162 -16.53 7.19 -3.16
N GLN A 163 -16.14 7.82 -2.04
CA GLN A 163 -14.77 7.77 -1.51
C GLN A 163 -14.35 6.34 -1.17
N LEU A 164 -15.18 5.60 -0.44
CA LEU A 164 -14.90 4.23 -0.03
C LEU A 164 -14.78 3.27 -1.23
N ASN A 165 -15.60 3.45 -2.26
CA ASN A 165 -15.50 2.67 -3.49
C ASN A 165 -14.19 2.96 -4.23
N ALA A 166 -13.75 4.22 -4.30
CA ALA A 166 -12.47 4.58 -4.91
C ALA A 166 -11.27 4.01 -4.12
N ILE A 167 -11.29 4.10 -2.78
CA ILE A 167 -10.26 3.51 -1.91
C ILE A 167 -10.23 1.99 -2.09
N ALA A 168 -11.38 1.32 -2.02
CA ALA A 168 -11.48 -0.13 -2.15
C ALA A 168 -11.00 -0.62 -3.52
N ALA A 169 -11.34 0.08 -4.61
CA ALA A 169 -10.85 -0.22 -5.96
C ALA A 169 -9.32 -0.17 -6.03
N GLY A 170 -8.72 0.88 -5.46
CA GLY A 170 -7.27 1.04 -5.41
C GLY A 170 -6.58 -0.02 -4.55
N GLN A 171 -7.14 -0.32 -3.38
CA GLN A 171 -6.60 -1.38 -2.52
C GLN A 171 -6.71 -2.76 -3.18
N TYR A 172 -7.82 -3.09 -3.87
CA TYR A 172 -7.93 -4.35 -4.62
C TYR A 172 -6.89 -4.44 -5.73
N ALA A 173 -6.69 -3.37 -6.50
CA ALA A 173 -5.66 -3.34 -7.54
C ALA A 173 -4.25 -3.54 -6.96
N ALA A 174 -3.93 -2.88 -5.84
CA ALA A 174 -2.66 -3.07 -5.13
C ALA A 174 -2.49 -4.50 -4.60
N ARG A 175 -3.55 -5.11 -4.06
CA ARG A 175 -3.52 -6.50 -3.59
C ARG A 175 -3.32 -7.48 -4.74
N ASP A 176 -3.99 -7.27 -5.88
CA ASP A 176 -3.80 -8.08 -7.08
C ASP A 176 -2.37 -7.97 -7.59
N LEU A 177 -1.86 -6.76 -7.76
CA LEU A 177 -0.49 -6.53 -8.21
C LEU A 177 0.55 -7.11 -7.24
N CYS A 178 0.38 -6.95 -5.92
CA CYS A 178 1.36 -7.40 -4.94
C CYS A 178 1.28 -8.92 -4.68
N GLY A 179 0.06 -9.43 -4.49
CA GLY A 179 -0.20 -10.79 -4.01
C GLY A 179 -0.08 -11.88 -5.05
N THR A 180 -0.16 -11.54 -6.34
CA THR A 180 -0.05 -12.51 -7.43
C THR A 180 1.37 -13.08 -7.54
N GLU A 181 1.45 -14.37 -7.83
CA GLU A 181 2.70 -15.12 -8.01
C GLU A 181 3.62 -14.52 -9.11
N PRO A 182 4.94 -14.76 -9.03
CA PRO A 182 5.93 -14.00 -9.78
C PRO A 182 5.93 -14.20 -11.31
N GLU A 183 5.35 -15.28 -11.82
CA GLU A 183 5.34 -15.58 -13.26
C GLU A 183 4.15 -14.90 -13.95
N ARG A 184 2.98 -14.95 -13.33
CA ARG A 184 1.76 -14.25 -13.72
C ARG A 184 1.86 -12.74 -13.55
N MET A 185 2.70 -12.29 -12.63
CA MET A 185 3.01 -10.87 -12.44
C MET A 185 4.49 -10.55 -12.69
N ALA A 186 5.10 -11.24 -13.67
CA ALA A 186 6.41 -10.88 -14.22
C ALA A 186 6.38 -9.47 -14.85
N PRO A 187 7.51 -8.80 -15.12
CA PRO A 187 7.49 -7.36 -15.37
C PRO A 187 6.63 -6.92 -16.58
N PRO A 188 6.63 -7.61 -17.74
CA PRO A 188 5.71 -7.31 -18.82
C PRO A 188 4.23 -7.47 -18.41
N LYS A 189 3.90 -8.50 -17.61
CA LYS A 189 2.52 -8.75 -17.16
C LYS A 189 2.03 -7.78 -16.10
N PHE A 190 2.92 -7.32 -15.23
CA PHE A 190 2.63 -6.21 -14.33
C PHE A 190 2.29 -4.94 -15.13
N ALA A 191 3.07 -4.62 -16.17
CA ALA A 191 2.80 -3.47 -17.03
C ALA A 191 1.47 -3.63 -17.81
N ASP A 192 1.21 -4.81 -18.40
CA ASP A 192 -0.06 -5.12 -19.06
C ASP A 192 -1.25 -4.92 -18.11
N TYR A 193 -1.12 -5.35 -16.84
CA TYR A 193 -2.14 -5.15 -15.83
C TYR A 193 -2.41 -3.66 -15.59
N CYS A 194 -1.37 -2.83 -15.46
CA CYS A 194 -1.54 -1.37 -15.32
C CYS A 194 -2.22 -0.76 -16.55
N VAL A 195 -1.84 -1.15 -17.77
CA VAL A 195 -2.48 -0.66 -19.00
C VAL A 195 -3.98 -0.96 -19.00
N GLU A 196 -4.38 -2.19 -18.70
CA GLU A 196 -5.80 -2.54 -18.64
C GLU A 196 -6.53 -1.92 -17.45
N LEU A 197 -5.85 -1.73 -16.31
CA LEU A 197 -6.41 -1.08 -15.11
C LEU A 197 -6.85 0.37 -15.37
N PHE A 198 -6.08 1.10 -16.18
CA PHE A 198 -6.31 2.52 -16.45
C PHE A 198 -6.96 2.80 -17.80
N LYS A 199 -7.26 1.76 -18.59
CA LYS A 199 -7.91 1.88 -19.88
C LYS A 199 -9.28 2.58 -19.75
N GLY A 200 -9.44 3.68 -20.49
CA GLY A 200 -10.65 4.49 -20.46
C GLY A 200 -10.82 5.35 -19.20
N THR A 201 -9.80 5.43 -18.34
CA THR A 201 -9.79 6.35 -17.19
C THR A 201 -9.13 7.68 -17.54
N SER A 202 -9.09 8.61 -16.58
CA SER A 202 -8.37 9.89 -16.68
C SER A 202 -6.85 9.78 -16.46
N VAL A 203 -6.32 8.57 -16.27
CA VAL A 203 -4.89 8.31 -16.10
C VAL A 203 -4.29 7.89 -17.44
N SER A 204 -3.28 8.63 -17.91
CA SER A 204 -2.46 8.18 -19.03
C SER A 204 -1.44 7.15 -18.58
N VAL A 205 -1.18 6.16 -19.44
CA VAL A 205 -0.18 5.10 -19.19
C VAL A 205 0.81 5.08 -20.33
N GLU A 206 2.10 5.16 -19.99
CA GLU A 206 3.21 4.92 -20.89
C GLU A 206 4.08 3.79 -20.31
N VAL A 207 4.56 2.89 -21.17
CA VAL A 207 5.41 1.77 -20.77
C VAL A 207 6.71 1.82 -21.56
N VAL A 208 7.80 2.09 -20.86
CA VAL A 208 9.16 1.92 -21.40
C VAL A 208 9.50 0.43 -21.30
N ALA A 209 9.58 -0.23 -22.45
CA ALA A 209 9.74 -1.68 -22.55
C ALA A 209 11.04 -2.13 -23.23
N ASP A 210 11.67 -1.24 -23.99
CA ASP A 210 12.91 -1.53 -24.71
C ASP A 210 14.11 -1.57 -23.74
N PRO A 211 14.83 -2.70 -23.62
CA PRO A 211 15.99 -2.82 -22.73
C PRO A 211 17.07 -1.77 -22.97
N ALA A 212 17.37 -1.43 -24.22
CA ALA A 212 18.42 -0.45 -24.53
C ALA A 212 18.02 0.95 -24.05
N THR A 213 16.76 1.34 -24.23
CA THR A 213 16.21 2.57 -23.67
C THR A 213 16.30 2.58 -22.14
N ILE A 214 15.97 1.45 -21.48
CA ILE A 214 16.06 1.33 -20.03
C ILE A 214 17.51 1.47 -19.55
N ASP A 215 18.46 0.79 -20.17
CA ASP A 215 19.87 0.86 -19.80
C ASP A 215 20.45 2.28 -20.01
N GLN A 216 19.94 3.01 -21.00
CA GLN A 216 20.35 4.39 -21.28
C GLN A 216 19.73 5.40 -20.31
N GLU A 217 18.41 5.33 -20.07
CA GLU A 217 17.68 6.33 -19.28
C GLU A 217 17.70 6.04 -17.77
N TYR A 218 17.81 4.76 -17.42
CA TYR A 218 17.74 4.22 -16.05
C TYR A 218 18.85 3.18 -15.80
N PRO A 219 20.14 3.56 -15.92
CA PRO A 219 21.28 2.64 -15.89
C PRO A 219 21.36 1.78 -14.60
N MET A 220 20.92 2.28 -13.44
CA MET A 220 20.87 1.49 -12.21
C MET A 220 19.77 0.43 -12.25
N LEU A 221 18.59 0.73 -12.82
CA LEU A 221 17.55 -0.26 -13.03
C LEU A 221 17.99 -1.32 -14.05
N GLY A 222 18.65 -0.90 -15.13
CA GLY A 222 19.27 -1.78 -16.11
C GLY A 222 20.30 -2.73 -15.49
N THR A 223 21.13 -2.21 -14.58
CA THR A 223 22.09 -3.01 -13.81
C THR A 223 21.39 -4.09 -12.98
N VAL A 224 20.32 -3.74 -12.25
CA VAL A 224 19.53 -4.72 -11.47
C VAL A 224 18.89 -5.78 -12.38
N ALA A 225 18.47 -5.38 -13.57
CA ALA A 225 17.85 -6.27 -14.56
C ALA A 225 18.85 -7.17 -15.32
N ARG A 226 20.17 -6.91 -15.23
CA ARG A 226 21.18 -7.45 -16.15
C ARG A 226 21.12 -8.97 -16.32
N ALA A 227 21.05 -9.72 -15.22
CA ALA A 227 20.93 -11.18 -15.25
C ALA A 227 19.56 -11.70 -15.73
N SER A 228 18.54 -10.86 -15.75
CA SER A 228 17.19 -11.22 -16.18
C SER A 228 16.98 -11.09 -17.69
N TYR A 229 17.85 -10.37 -18.40
CA TYR A 229 17.71 -10.11 -19.85
C TYR A 229 17.77 -11.37 -20.71
N ALA A 230 18.38 -12.45 -20.24
CA ALA A 230 18.37 -13.74 -20.95
C ALA A 230 16.98 -14.37 -21.07
N VAL A 231 15.99 -13.88 -20.29
CA VAL A 231 14.62 -14.40 -20.27
C VAL A 231 13.66 -13.26 -20.62
N GLU A 232 13.11 -13.27 -21.84
CA GLU A 232 12.26 -12.20 -22.37
C GLU A 232 11.09 -11.81 -21.46
N ARG A 233 10.41 -12.80 -20.89
CA ARG A 233 9.31 -12.59 -19.94
C ARG A 233 9.74 -11.94 -18.61
N HIS A 234 11.04 -11.81 -18.34
CA HIS A 234 11.58 -11.08 -17.18
C HIS A 234 12.10 -9.68 -17.53
N HIS A 235 12.06 -9.28 -18.80
CA HIS A 235 12.59 -7.98 -19.21
C HIS A 235 11.92 -6.86 -18.43
N PRO A 236 12.71 -5.93 -17.86
CA PRO A 236 12.20 -4.86 -17.01
C PRO A 236 11.24 -3.94 -17.75
N ARG A 237 10.40 -3.24 -16.98
CA ARG A 237 9.50 -2.20 -17.46
C ARG A 237 9.62 -0.98 -16.56
N VAL A 238 9.55 0.20 -17.15
CA VAL A 238 9.18 1.42 -16.42
C VAL A 238 7.77 1.79 -16.83
N VAL A 239 6.84 1.79 -15.88
CA VAL A 239 5.45 2.18 -16.13
C VAL A 239 5.27 3.61 -15.62
N LYS A 240 4.91 4.53 -16.50
CA LYS A 240 4.64 5.93 -16.18
C LYS A 240 3.12 6.16 -16.20
N LEU A 241 2.59 6.67 -15.09
CA LEU A 241 1.18 6.94 -14.88
C LEU A 241 0.98 8.42 -14.58
N VAL A 242 0.09 9.11 -15.29
CA VAL A 242 -0.19 10.53 -15.05
C VAL A 242 -1.69 10.80 -14.97
N TYR A 243 -2.12 11.37 -13.85
CA TYR A 243 -3.43 11.99 -13.67
C TYR A 243 -3.28 13.50 -13.66
N THR A 244 -4.00 14.18 -14.55
CA THR A 244 -4.12 15.64 -14.54
C THR A 244 -5.57 16.01 -14.24
N PRO A 245 -5.86 16.72 -13.14
CA PRO A 245 -7.21 17.10 -12.80
C PRO A 245 -7.74 18.15 -13.79
N GLU A 246 -9.07 18.23 -13.91
CA GLU A 246 -9.68 19.40 -14.54
C GLU A 246 -9.52 20.63 -13.64
N GLY A 247 -9.23 21.79 -14.24
CA GLY A 247 -9.11 23.06 -13.52
C GLY A 247 -7.67 23.42 -13.15
N GLU A 248 -7.54 24.34 -12.19
CA GLU A 248 -6.25 24.79 -11.67
C GLU A 248 -5.56 23.67 -10.88
N ILE A 249 -4.24 23.54 -11.05
CA ILE A 249 -3.41 22.60 -10.29
C ILE A 249 -2.87 23.36 -9.08
N GLU A 250 -3.24 22.94 -7.87
CA GLU A 250 -2.78 23.50 -6.60
C GLU A 250 -1.57 22.74 -6.05
N ARG A 251 -1.43 21.47 -6.46
CA ARG A 251 -0.38 20.55 -5.98
C ARG A 251 -0.10 19.44 -6.98
N THR A 252 1.16 19.01 -7.02
CA THR A 252 1.61 17.86 -7.79
C THR A 252 2.24 16.83 -6.87
N LEU A 253 1.69 15.62 -6.86
CA LEU A 253 2.28 14.48 -6.15
C LEU A 253 3.10 13.64 -7.13
N MET A 254 4.29 13.25 -6.73
CA MET A 254 5.26 12.58 -7.61
C MET A 254 5.79 11.31 -6.93
N PHE A 255 5.47 10.14 -7.47
CA PHE A 255 5.76 8.85 -6.84
C PHE A 255 6.73 8.01 -7.66
N VAL A 256 7.68 7.37 -6.98
CA VAL A 256 8.40 6.21 -7.51
C VAL A 256 8.02 4.96 -6.71
N GLY A 257 7.54 3.92 -7.37
CA GLY A 257 7.19 2.65 -6.74
C GLY A 257 8.23 1.55 -7.00
N LYS A 258 8.73 0.89 -5.94
CA LYS A 258 9.57 -0.32 -6.05
C LYS A 258 8.73 -1.51 -6.54
N GLY A 259 9.02 -2.01 -7.74
CA GLY A 259 8.31 -3.12 -8.40
C GLY A 259 9.19 -4.35 -8.60
N LEU A 260 9.86 -4.85 -7.55
CA LEU A 260 10.67 -6.08 -7.64
C LEU A 260 9.74 -7.29 -7.71
N VAL A 261 9.45 -7.76 -8.93
CA VAL A 261 8.42 -8.81 -9.13
C VAL A 261 8.82 -10.15 -8.53
N TYR A 262 10.14 -10.36 -8.41
CA TYR A 262 10.76 -11.40 -7.62
C TYR A 262 12.19 -10.99 -7.31
N ASP A 263 12.57 -11.14 -6.05
CA ASP A 263 13.92 -10.82 -5.58
C ASP A 263 14.65 -12.07 -5.08
N THR A 264 15.68 -12.47 -5.84
CA THR A 264 16.58 -13.57 -5.44
C THR A 264 17.72 -13.09 -4.53
N GLY A 265 17.95 -11.78 -4.46
CA GLY A 265 19.15 -11.15 -3.92
C GLY A 265 20.30 -10.99 -4.90
N GLY A 266 20.22 -11.57 -6.11
CA GLY A 266 21.28 -11.47 -7.11
C GLY A 266 22.49 -12.34 -6.73
N ALA A 267 23.70 -11.77 -6.80
CA ALA A 267 24.93 -12.46 -6.39
C ALA A 267 24.98 -12.73 -4.87
N ASP A 268 24.47 -11.79 -4.07
CA ASP A 268 24.19 -11.94 -2.64
C ASP A 268 22.88 -12.71 -2.40
N LEU A 269 22.87 -13.96 -2.88
CA LEU A 269 21.68 -14.81 -2.94
C LEU A 269 21.00 -14.98 -1.56
N LYS A 270 19.68 -14.80 -1.52
CA LYS A 270 18.87 -15.17 -0.36
C LYS A 270 18.86 -16.70 -0.18
N VAL A 271 19.53 -17.16 0.88
CA VAL A 271 19.62 -18.58 1.24
C VAL A 271 18.72 -18.93 2.44
N GLY A 272 18.67 -20.20 2.84
CA GLY A 272 18.02 -20.60 4.10
C GLY A 272 16.49 -20.43 4.14
N GLY A 273 15.84 -20.31 2.97
CA GLY A 273 14.39 -20.15 2.86
C GLY A 273 13.90 -18.70 2.85
N PHE A 274 14.78 -17.71 3.04
CA PHE A 274 14.42 -16.28 3.05
C PHE A 274 13.97 -15.72 1.69
N MET A 275 14.12 -16.49 0.61
CA MET A 275 13.60 -16.15 -0.72
C MET A 275 12.08 -16.37 -0.84
N ALA A 276 11.50 -17.26 -0.02
CA ALA A 276 10.06 -17.50 -0.05
C ALA A 276 9.31 -16.22 0.36
N GLY A 277 8.32 -15.83 -0.45
CA GLY A 277 7.57 -14.59 -0.25
C GLY A 277 8.12 -13.36 -0.95
N MET A 278 9.32 -13.42 -1.53
CA MET A 278 9.92 -12.30 -2.29
C MET A 278 9.21 -11.98 -3.61
N SER A 279 8.17 -12.73 -3.98
CA SER A 279 7.24 -12.29 -5.03
C SER A 279 6.46 -11.04 -4.63
N ARG A 280 6.30 -10.75 -3.34
CA ARG A 280 5.59 -9.56 -2.85
C ARG A 280 6.49 -8.33 -2.73
N ASP A 281 7.75 -8.42 -3.17
CA ASP A 281 8.71 -7.30 -3.13
C ASP A 281 8.43 -6.21 -4.20
N LYS A 282 7.30 -6.34 -4.89
CA LYS A 282 6.65 -5.35 -5.76
C LYS A 282 5.57 -4.53 -5.05
N GLY A 283 5.46 -4.67 -3.72
CA GLY A 283 4.42 -4.01 -2.91
C GLY A 283 4.43 -2.49 -3.03
N GLY A 284 5.60 -1.87 -3.21
CA GLY A 284 5.72 -0.43 -3.39
C GLY A 284 5.07 0.09 -4.68
N ALA A 285 5.41 -0.52 -5.81
CA ALA A 285 4.79 -0.22 -7.10
C ALA A 285 3.30 -0.56 -7.11
N ALA A 286 2.91 -1.66 -6.47
CA ALA A 286 1.51 -2.05 -6.33
C ALA A 286 0.69 -1.02 -5.52
N SER A 287 1.22 -0.51 -4.40
CA SER A 287 0.59 0.55 -3.60
C SER A 287 0.42 1.83 -4.41
N VAL A 288 1.45 2.26 -5.14
CA VAL A 288 1.39 3.48 -5.96
C VAL A 288 0.34 3.33 -7.09
N ALA A 289 0.33 2.19 -7.79
CA ALA A 289 -0.69 1.90 -8.80
C ALA A 289 -2.11 1.85 -8.19
N GLY A 290 -2.25 1.30 -6.97
CA GLY A 290 -3.50 1.30 -6.23
C GLY A 290 -3.98 2.71 -5.89
N PHE A 291 -3.09 3.58 -5.39
CA PHE A 291 -3.42 4.98 -5.12
C PHE A 291 -3.82 5.72 -6.41
N MET A 292 -3.08 5.52 -7.51
CA MET A 292 -3.44 6.06 -8.82
C MET A 292 -4.83 5.60 -9.27
N LYS A 293 -5.22 4.36 -8.98
CA LYS A 293 -6.57 3.86 -9.26
C LYS A 293 -7.64 4.54 -8.40
N SER A 294 -7.39 4.77 -7.11
CA SER A 294 -8.30 5.55 -6.27
C SER A 294 -8.45 6.99 -6.77
N VAL A 295 -7.36 7.62 -7.23
CA VAL A 295 -7.38 8.96 -7.84
C VAL A 295 -8.17 8.96 -9.15
N ALA A 296 -7.99 7.96 -10.01
CA ALA A 296 -8.70 7.83 -11.29
C ALA A 296 -10.23 7.73 -11.10
N ASP A 297 -10.67 7.00 -10.07
CA ASP A 297 -12.08 6.77 -9.78
C ASP A 297 -12.72 7.94 -9.03
N PHE A 298 -11.98 8.58 -8.13
CA PHE A 298 -12.49 9.72 -7.35
C PHE A 298 -12.39 11.06 -8.08
N GLN A 299 -11.38 11.23 -8.93
CA GLN A 299 -11.08 12.44 -9.70
C GLN A 299 -10.98 13.71 -8.83
N PRO A 300 -10.07 13.75 -7.84
CA PRO A 300 -9.90 14.93 -7.01
C PRO A 300 -9.52 16.14 -7.86
N LYS A 301 -10.05 17.31 -7.51
CA LYS A 301 -9.68 18.59 -8.14
C LYS A 301 -8.41 19.14 -7.47
N GLY A 302 -7.67 20.01 -8.15
CA GLY A 302 -6.47 20.66 -7.59
C GLY A 302 -5.23 19.77 -7.44
N VAL A 303 -5.36 18.43 -7.52
CA VAL A 303 -4.25 17.49 -7.28
C VAL A 303 -3.86 16.75 -8.55
N LYS A 304 -2.70 17.09 -9.10
CA LYS A 304 -2.04 16.32 -10.17
C LYS A 304 -1.21 15.20 -9.56
N VAL A 305 -1.19 14.03 -10.20
CA VAL A 305 -0.36 12.90 -9.75
C VAL A 305 0.46 12.34 -10.90
N ILE A 306 1.77 12.23 -10.70
CA ILE A 306 2.73 11.64 -11.62
C ILE A 306 3.39 10.46 -10.89
N ALA A 307 3.31 9.26 -11.43
CA ALA A 307 3.80 8.06 -10.76
C ALA A 307 4.58 7.16 -11.72
N TYR A 308 5.84 6.86 -11.37
CA TYR A 308 6.71 5.97 -12.13
C TYR A 308 6.96 4.68 -11.34
N LEU A 309 6.79 3.53 -11.98
CA LEU A 309 6.94 2.21 -11.35
C LEU A 309 8.18 1.52 -11.93
N ALA A 310 9.15 1.21 -11.07
CA ALA A 310 10.35 0.44 -11.44
C ALA A 310 10.04 -1.05 -11.37
N VAL A 311 9.63 -1.65 -12.48
CA VAL A 311 9.20 -3.06 -12.52
C VAL A 311 10.33 -3.94 -13.06
N VAL A 312 10.95 -4.73 -12.19
CA VAL A 312 12.17 -5.50 -12.53
C VAL A 312 12.24 -6.80 -11.73
N ARG A 313 13.03 -7.76 -12.20
CA ARG A 313 13.34 -9.01 -11.49
C ARG A 313 14.83 -9.06 -11.16
N ASN A 314 15.19 -9.07 -9.88
CA ASN A 314 16.58 -9.25 -9.45
C ASN A 314 16.93 -10.74 -9.49
N SER A 315 17.63 -11.14 -10.55
CA SER A 315 17.95 -12.55 -10.84
C SER A 315 19.44 -12.84 -10.58
N ILE A 316 19.75 -14.10 -10.28
CA ILE A 316 21.11 -14.62 -10.30
C ILE A 316 21.43 -15.23 -11.66
N GLY A 317 22.61 -14.95 -12.21
CA GLY A 317 23.03 -15.43 -13.53
C GLY A 317 24.48 -15.05 -13.85
N SER A 318 24.99 -15.47 -15.00
CA SER A 318 26.39 -15.19 -15.41
C SER A 318 26.70 -13.71 -15.59
N ASP A 319 25.68 -12.88 -15.75
CA ASP A 319 25.79 -11.44 -15.95
C ASP A 319 25.10 -10.65 -14.83
N CYS A 320 24.94 -11.23 -13.63
CA CYS A 320 24.47 -10.43 -12.49
C CYS A 320 25.51 -9.36 -12.13
N PHE A 321 25.04 -8.24 -11.60
CA PHE A 321 25.91 -7.32 -10.87
C PHE A 321 26.38 -7.94 -9.57
N VAL A 322 27.53 -7.47 -9.09
CA VAL A 322 28.24 -8.05 -7.94
C VAL A 322 28.67 -6.94 -6.98
N PRO A 323 28.93 -7.27 -5.70
CA PRO A 323 29.64 -6.36 -4.82
C PRO A 323 30.96 -5.87 -5.43
N ASP A 324 31.39 -4.67 -5.05
CA ASP A 324 32.54 -3.93 -5.56
C ASP A 324 32.40 -3.28 -6.94
N GLU A 325 31.38 -3.66 -7.73
CA GLU A 325 31.07 -2.99 -8.99
C GLU A 325 30.76 -1.50 -8.73
N ILE A 326 31.20 -0.63 -9.64
CA ILE A 326 30.90 0.80 -9.60
C ILE A 326 30.07 1.14 -10.83
N ILE A 327 28.83 1.56 -10.61
CA ILE A 327 27.90 1.95 -11.66
C ILE A 327 27.69 3.46 -11.65
N THR A 328 27.38 4.04 -12.80
CA THR A 328 27.07 5.47 -12.90
C THR A 328 25.57 5.64 -13.04
N CYS A 329 24.94 6.37 -12.10
CA CYS A 329 23.51 6.67 -12.19
C CYS A 329 23.22 7.82 -13.17
N ARG A 330 21.92 8.09 -13.41
CA ARG A 330 21.43 9.19 -14.27
C ARG A 330 21.96 10.57 -13.87
N GLU A 331 22.14 10.84 -12.57
CA GLU A 331 22.73 12.10 -12.07
C GLU A 331 24.26 12.19 -12.31
N GLY A 332 24.88 11.15 -12.87
CA GLY A 332 26.33 11.04 -13.05
C GLY A 332 27.09 10.60 -11.79
N VAL A 333 26.39 10.25 -10.71
CA VAL A 333 26.99 9.80 -9.44
C VAL A 333 27.49 8.35 -9.60
N LYS A 334 28.74 8.10 -9.17
CA LYS A 334 29.34 6.76 -9.14
C LYS A 334 28.94 6.01 -7.88
N VAL A 335 28.11 5.00 -8.04
CA VAL A 335 27.60 4.14 -6.98
C VAL A 335 28.43 2.88 -6.86
N ARG A 336 29.12 2.68 -5.74
CA ARG A 336 29.72 1.39 -5.39
C ARG A 336 28.66 0.45 -4.83
N ILE A 337 28.57 -0.75 -5.41
CA ILE A 337 27.69 -1.82 -4.95
C ILE A 337 28.30 -2.48 -3.72
N GLY A 338 27.61 -2.41 -2.59
CA GLY A 338 28.00 -3.13 -1.37
C GLY A 338 27.33 -4.49 -1.22
N ASN A 339 26.07 -4.62 -1.64
CA ASN A 339 25.29 -5.84 -1.56
C ASN A 339 24.17 -5.80 -2.62
N THR A 340 24.04 -6.87 -3.42
CA THR A 340 23.08 -6.95 -4.53
C THR A 340 21.65 -7.27 -4.09
N ASP A 341 21.45 -7.63 -2.83
CA ASP A 341 20.15 -7.74 -2.12
C ASP A 341 19.65 -6.38 -1.59
N ALA A 342 20.37 -5.31 -1.93
CA ALA A 342 19.95 -3.92 -1.74
C ALA A 342 19.53 -3.28 -3.07
N GLU A 343 18.98 -4.06 -3.99
CA GLU A 343 18.60 -3.69 -5.36
C GLU A 343 17.47 -2.66 -5.45
N GLY A 344 16.49 -2.70 -4.54
CA GLY A 344 15.28 -1.89 -4.65
C GLY A 344 15.55 -0.39 -4.72
N ARG A 345 16.57 0.10 -3.99
CA ARG A 345 16.98 1.50 -4.02
C ARG A 345 17.71 1.88 -5.32
N LEU A 346 18.40 0.92 -5.95
CA LEU A 346 19.05 1.09 -7.24
C LEU A 346 17.99 1.20 -8.33
N ALA A 347 17.03 0.28 -8.33
CA ALA A 347 15.94 0.24 -9.30
C ALA A 347 15.09 1.53 -9.33
N MET A 348 14.94 2.20 -8.18
CA MET A 348 14.16 3.44 -8.08
C MET A 348 14.95 4.72 -8.35
N GLY A 349 16.27 4.72 -8.15
CA GLY A 349 17.04 5.96 -8.02
C GLY A 349 17.06 6.83 -9.28
N ASP A 350 17.18 6.23 -10.46
CA ASP A 350 17.17 6.99 -11.72
C ASP A 350 15.78 7.55 -12.06
N LEU A 351 14.71 6.81 -11.72
CA LEU A 351 13.33 7.29 -11.88
C LEU A 351 13.08 8.48 -10.94
N LEU A 352 13.65 8.45 -9.72
CA LEU A 352 13.55 9.56 -8.77
C LEU A 352 14.31 10.79 -9.26
N SER A 353 15.47 10.61 -9.91
CA SER A 353 16.21 11.68 -10.59
C SER A 353 15.37 12.35 -11.68
N GLU A 354 14.72 11.56 -12.55
CA GLU A 354 13.83 12.09 -13.59
C GLU A 354 12.66 12.88 -12.97
N LEU A 355 11.98 12.33 -11.96
CA LEU A 355 10.89 13.04 -11.29
C LEU A 355 11.36 14.33 -10.59
N LYS A 356 12.54 14.33 -9.98
CA LYS A 356 13.11 15.54 -9.38
C LYS A 356 13.36 16.63 -10.42
N ASP A 357 13.79 16.28 -11.63
CA ASP A 357 13.95 17.27 -12.70
C ASP A 357 12.61 17.82 -13.17
N MET A 358 11.59 16.97 -13.30
CA MET A 358 10.23 17.41 -13.61
C MET A 358 9.63 18.30 -12.51
N ALA A 359 9.87 17.98 -11.23
CA ALA A 359 9.33 18.71 -10.08
C ALA A 359 9.65 20.21 -10.11
N LYS A 360 10.77 20.61 -10.73
CA LYS A 360 11.19 22.01 -10.89
C LYS A 360 10.19 22.86 -11.67
N HIS A 361 9.29 22.21 -12.43
CA HIS A 361 8.32 22.86 -13.29
C HIS A 361 6.87 22.59 -12.86
N GLU A 362 6.67 21.92 -11.72
CA GLU A 362 5.36 21.53 -11.21
C GLU A 362 4.92 22.43 -10.05
N VAL A 363 3.61 22.56 -9.85
CA VAL A 363 3.05 23.38 -8.77
C VAL A 363 3.11 22.61 -7.45
N ASN A 364 3.76 23.20 -6.44
CA ASN A 364 3.90 22.66 -5.08
C ASN A 364 4.22 21.14 -5.07
N PRO A 365 5.35 20.71 -5.66
CA PRO A 365 5.65 19.30 -5.85
C PRO A 365 5.96 18.63 -4.51
N GLU A 366 5.42 17.43 -4.29
CA GLU A 366 5.80 16.52 -3.22
C GLU A 366 6.25 15.19 -3.79
N LEU A 367 7.49 14.78 -3.47
CA LEU A 367 8.09 13.56 -3.99
C LEU A 367 8.02 12.43 -2.96
N PHE A 368 7.79 11.22 -3.47
CA PHE A 368 7.65 10.02 -2.68
C PHE A 368 8.36 8.85 -3.34
N THR A 369 9.02 8.02 -2.56
CA THR A 369 9.32 6.64 -2.95
C THR A 369 8.52 5.71 -2.06
N VAL A 370 7.92 4.65 -2.62
CA VAL A 370 7.18 3.64 -1.86
C VAL A 370 7.79 2.28 -2.14
N ALA A 371 8.20 1.57 -1.10
CA ALA A 371 8.96 0.34 -1.26
C ALA A 371 8.85 -0.62 -0.07
N THR A 372 8.87 -1.91 -0.35
CA THR A 372 9.23 -2.97 0.61
C THR A 372 10.76 -3.01 0.72
N LEU A 373 11.36 -2.02 1.37
CA LEU A 373 12.80 -1.79 1.17
C LEU A 373 13.68 -2.51 2.17
N THR A 374 13.30 -2.55 3.45
CA THR A 374 14.22 -3.05 4.48
C THR A 374 13.56 -3.93 5.53
N GLY A 375 14.23 -5.05 5.85
CA GLY A 375 13.86 -5.86 7.00
C GLY A 375 13.99 -5.09 8.33
N HIS A 376 14.82 -4.03 8.36
CA HIS A 376 14.94 -3.15 9.53
C HIS A 376 13.66 -2.37 9.83
N ALA A 377 12.93 -1.89 8.81
CA ALA A 377 11.64 -1.21 9.03
C ALA A 377 10.64 -2.16 9.72
N ALA A 378 10.50 -3.40 9.23
CA ALA A 378 9.64 -4.41 9.85
C ALA A 378 10.04 -4.75 11.29
N ARG A 379 11.35 -4.82 11.56
CA ARG A 379 11.86 -5.10 12.92
C ARG A 379 11.68 -3.93 13.88
N ALA A 380 11.83 -2.71 13.38
CA ALA A 380 11.76 -1.49 14.20
C ALA A 380 10.32 -1.04 14.46
N MET A 381 9.46 -1.10 13.44
CA MET A 381 8.09 -0.56 13.48
C MET A 381 7.03 -1.67 13.56
N GLY A 382 7.40 -2.94 13.52
CA GLY A 382 6.44 -4.04 13.53
C GLY A 382 5.52 -3.98 12.30
N PRO A 383 4.18 -4.00 12.48
CA PRO A 383 3.22 -4.03 11.37
C PRO A 383 3.00 -2.65 10.71
N TYR A 384 3.82 -1.64 11.03
CA TYR A 384 3.64 -0.27 10.57
C TYR A 384 4.60 0.10 9.45
N SER A 385 4.17 1.02 8.58
CA SER A 385 5.05 1.66 7.60
C SER A 385 6.05 2.57 8.31
N ALA A 386 7.25 2.74 7.76
CA ALA A 386 8.23 3.73 8.22
C ALA A 386 8.36 4.87 7.19
N TYR A 387 8.01 6.09 7.57
CA TYR A 387 8.13 7.27 6.71
C TYR A 387 9.41 8.03 7.06
N VAL A 388 10.40 8.03 6.16
CA VAL A 388 11.68 8.72 6.35
C VAL A 388 11.71 9.99 5.50
N GLU A 389 11.80 11.13 6.17
CA GLU A 389 11.62 12.44 5.54
C GLU A 389 12.92 13.25 5.39
N ASN A 390 12.98 14.05 4.33
CA ASN A 390 14.02 15.08 4.18
C ASN A 390 13.64 16.37 4.93
N GLY A 391 14.55 17.36 4.90
CA GLY A 391 14.35 18.64 5.57
C GLY A 391 13.07 19.37 5.14
N PRO A 392 12.85 19.64 3.84
CA PRO A 392 11.66 20.31 3.36
C PRO A 392 10.34 19.58 3.67
N ALA A 393 10.28 18.25 3.52
CA ALA A 393 9.09 17.47 3.88
C ALA A 393 8.76 17.59 5.38
N ARG A 394 9.78 17.57 6.23
CA ARG A 394 9.61 17.79 7.67
C ARG A 394 9.13 19.20 7.98
N ALA A 395 9.69 20.22 7.33
CA ALA A 395 9.29 21.61 7.53
C ALA A 395 7.81 21.82 7.17
N GLN A 396 7.33 21.09 6.15
CA GLN A 396 5.93 21.10 5.71
C GLN A 396 5.03 20.10 6.44
N GLN A 397 5.58 19.31 7.38
CA GLN A 397 4.86 18.27 8.14
C GLN A 397 4.20 17.18 7.27
N VAL A 398 4.74 16.90 6.08
CA VAL A 398 4.15 15.96 5.11
C VAL A 398 3.95 14.58 5.75
N SER A 399 5.01 13.99 6.28
CA SER A 399 4.98 12.64 6.86
C SER A 399 4.13 12.55 8.12
N ARG A 400 4.16 13.60 8.97
CA ARG A 400 3.37 13.65 10.20
C ARG A 400 1.88 13.69 9.90
N GLN A 401 1.45 14.54 8.96
CA GLN A 401 0.05 14.62 8.52
C GLN A 401 -0.42 13.29 7.92
N LEU A 402 0.41 12.64 7.11
CA LEU A 402 0.09 11.32 6.55
C LEU A 402 -0.05 10.25 7.64
N ALA A 403 0.85 10.23 8.63
CA ALA A 403 0.77 9.30 9.76
C ALA A 403 -0.47 9.55 10.64
N ASP A 404 -0.73 10.81 11.01
CA ASP A 404 -1.91 11.20 11.81
C ASP A 404 -3.22 10.81 11.13
N LEU A 405 -3.31 11.02 9.81
CA LEU A 405 -4.46 10.57 9.03
C LEU A 405 -4.51 9.05 8.90
N GLY A 406 -3.36 8.39 8.74
CA GLY A 406 -3.25 6.93 8.71
C GLY A 406 -3.84 6.27 9.96
N ASP A 407 -3.58 6.83 11.15
CA ASP A 407 -4.13 6.35 12.43
C ASP A 407 -5.67 6.35 12.45
N LEU A 408 -6.28 7.34 11.78
CA LEU A 408 -7.73 7.47 11.65
C LEU A 408 -8.31 6.56 10.56
N TRP A 409 -7.49 5.98 9.69
CA TRP A 409 -7.91 5.17 8.54
C TRP A 409 -7.43 3.72 8.61
N ALA A 410 -6.92 3.28 9.77
CA ALA A 410 -6.34 1.96 9.98
C ALA A 410 -5.14 1.65 9.05
N ASP A 411 -4.41 2.68 8.61
CA ASP A 411 -3.22 2.63 7.75
C ASP A 411 -2.04 3.31 8.47
N CYS A 412 -1.71 2.78 9.66
CA CYS A 412 -0.77 3.37 10.61
C CYS A 412 0.68 3.37 10.10
N ALA A 413 1.41 4.44 10.43
CA ALA A 413 2.80 4.61 10.06
C ALA A 413 3.58 5.35 11.15
N GLU A 414 4.87 5.04 11.26
CA GLU A 414 5.81 5.71 12.14
C GLU A 414 6.72 6.65 11.37
N VAL A 415 6.88 7.88 11.86
CA VAL A 415 7.73 8.89 11.22
C VAL A 415 9.16 8.78 11.74
N SER A 416 10.08 8.46 10.84
CA SER A 416 11.51 8.47 11.06
C SER A 416 12.19 9.66 10.41
N ARG A 417 13.35 10.04 10.96
CA ARG A 417 14.15 11.14 10.44
C ARG A 417 15.43 10.61 9.83
N SER A 418 15.73 11.09 8.63
CA SER A 418 17.08 11.06 8.09
C SER A 418 17.99 12.00 8.91
N ARG A 419 19.24 11.60 9.12
CA ARG A 419 20.22 12.29 9.96
C ARG A 419 21.61 12.23 9.32
N ARG A 420 22.57 13.00 9.86
CA ARG A 420 23.95 13.00 9.37
C ARG A 420 24.57 11.59 9.31
N GLU A 421 24.25 10.73 10.29
CA GLU A 421 24.76 9.37 10.36
C GLU A 421 24.33 8.52 9.15
N ASP A 422 23.19 8.82 8.55
CA ASP A 422 22.67 8.13 7.37
C ASP A 422 23.46 8.50 6.11
N TYR A 423 23.88 9.77 6.01
CA TYR A 423 24.75 10.26 4.95
C TYR A 423 26.20 9.78 5.15
N ASP A 424 26.72 9.82 6.37
CA ASP A 424 28.04 9.29 6.73
C ASP A 424 28.16 7.79 6.43
N PHE A 425 27.05 7.05 6.57
CA PHE A 425 27.01 5.63 6.26
C PHE A 425 27.27 5.36 4.77
N VAL A 426 26.64 6.15 3.89
CA VAL A 426 26.71 5.97 2.43
C VAL A 426 27.87 6.74 1.77
N GLN A 427 28.70 7.42 2.56
CA GLN A 427 29.88 8.12 2.04
C GLN A 427 30.82 7.16 1.27
N PRO A 428 31.53 7.69 0.26
CA PRO A 428 32.46 6.90 -0.51
C PRO A 428 33.62 6.45 0.37
N ARG A 429 34.14 5.26 0.09
CA ARG A 429 35.26 4.68 0.85
C ARG A 429 36.60 4.87 0.12
N THR A 430 36.55 5.24 -1.15
CA THR A 430 37.71 5.43 -2.01
C THR A 430 37.50 6.64 -2.92
N LEU A 431 38.50 7.00 -3.72
CA LEU A 431 38.37 8.04 -4.74
C LEU A 431 37.71 7.56 -6.04
N ALA A 432 37.31 6.28 -6.12
CA ALA A 432 36.72 5.68 -7.33
C ALA A 432 35.19 5.79 -7.37
N ASP A 433 34.55 6.01 -6.22
CA ASP A 433 33.11 6.07 -6.01
C ASP A 433 32.71 7.37 -5.32
N ASP A 434 31.46 7.77 -5.50
CA ASP A 434 30.87 8.97 -4.88
C ASP A 434 29.91 8.58 -3.74
N VAL A 435 29.32 7.38 -3.81
CA VAL A 435 28.37 6.88 -2.81
C VAL A 435 28.40 5.35 -2.74
N LEU A 436 28.18 4.80 -1.55
CA LEU A 436 28.04 3.38 -1.28
C LEU A 436 26.56 2.99 -1.20
N SER A 437 26.13 1.97 -1.94
CA SER A 437 24.71 1.53 -1.97
C SER A 437 24.23 0.98 -0.62
N SER A 438 25.08 0.22 0.06
CA SER A 438 24.80 -0.58 1.25
C SER A 438 26.09 -1.09 1.87
N ASN A 439 26.02 -1.57 3.12
CA ASN A 439 27.07 -2.42 3.69
C ASN A 439 26.84 -3.88 3.27
N ASN A 440 27.72 -4.77 3.72
CA ASN A 440 27.65 -6.21 3.41
C ASN A 440 26.66 -6.97 4.32
N ALA A 441 26.11 -6.32 5.36
CA ALA A 441 25.20 -6.95 6.30
C ALA A 441 23.74 -6.83 5.83
N PRO A 442 22.87 -7.82 6.13
CA PRO A 442 21.44 -7.68 5.89
C PRO A 442 20.89 -6.42 6.55
N SER A 443 20.00 -5.71 5.87
CA SER A 443 19.41 -4.47 6.41
C SER A 443 18.82 -4.66 7.81
N ALA A 444 18.20 -5.82 8.08
CA ALA A 444 17.57 -6.18 9.35
C ALA A 444 18.49 -6.11 10.59
N VAL A 445 19.82 -6.18 10.42
CA VAL A 445 20.80 -6.09 11.52
C VAL A 445 21.67 -4.84 11.43
N THR A 446 21.47 -4.00 10.42
CA THR A 446 22.20 -2.75 10.23
C THR A 446 21.60 -1.66 11.09
N ALA A 447 22.42 -1.00 11.91
CA ALA A 447 22.00 0.16 12.68
C ALA A 447 21.47 1.26 11.74
N ARG A 448 20.32 1.84 12.08
CA ARG A 448 19.61 2.80 11.22
C ARG A 448 19.24 2.24 9.83
N GLY A 449 18.99 0.93 9.77
CA GLY A 449 18.88 0.17 8.52
C GLY A 449 17.79 0.63 7.54
N HIS A 450 16.73 1.28 8.01
CA HIS A 450 15.67 1.82 7.15
C HIS A 450 15.81 3.33 6.90
N GLN A 451 16.68 4.03 7.63
CA GLN A 451 16.90 5.46 7.46
C GLN A 451 18.00 5.77 6.43
N PHE A 452 19.12 5.05 6.46
CA PHE A 452 20.21 5.27 5.50
C PHE A 452 19.85 5.07 4.01
N PRO A 453 18.90 4.18 3.62
CA PRO A 453 18.48 4.06 2.23
C PRO A 453 17.83 5.34 1.69
N MET A 454 17.18 6.12 2.54
CA MET A 454 16.65 7.43 2.16
C MET A 454 17.78 8.40 1.78
N ALA A 455 18.88 8.41 2.53
CA ALA A 455 20.05 9.25 2.22
C ALA A 455 20.69 8.83 0.89
N PHE A 456 20.83 7.52 0.64
CA PHE A 456 21.25 7.00 -0.66
C PHE A 456 20.35 7.51 -1.79
N LEU A 457 19.03 7.32 -1.67
CA LEU A 457 18.04 7.75 -2.67
C LEU A 457 18.08 9.27 -2.89
N ALA A 458 18.28 10.06 -1.84
CA ALA A 458 18.40 11.50 -1.94
C ALA A 458 19.61 11.92 -2.79
N ILE A 459 20.75 11.26 -2.64
CA ILE A 459 21.98 11.55 -3.42
C ILE A 459 21.80 11.12 -4.88
N VAL A 460 21.42 9.86 -5.13
CA VAL A 460 21.34 9.34 -6.51
C VAL A 460 20.17 9.90 -7.30
N GLY A 461 19.12 10.37 -6.61
CA GLY A 461 18.01 11.14 -7.18
C GLY A 461 18.27 12.64 -7.26
N GLY A 462 19.41 13.13 -6.76
CA GLY A 462 19.81 14.55 -6.77
C GLY A 462 19.00 15.47 -5.85
N LEU A 463 18.20 14.91 -4.94
CA LEU A 463 17.39 15.64 -3.95
C LEU A 463 18.19 16.17 -2.77
N ASP A 464 19.41 15.66 -2.55
CA ASP A 464 20.39 16.21 -1.59
C ASP A 464 20.74 17.68 -1.89
N LYS A 465 20.62 18.11 -3.15
CA LYS A 465 20.79 19.49 -3.61
C LYS A 465 19.55 20.38 -3.40
N HIS A 466 18.45 19.81 -2.90
CA HIS A 466 17.15 20.47 -2.74
C HIS A 466 16.69 20.52 -1.28
N GLY A 467 17.65 20.73 -0.36
CA GLY A 467 17.41 20.92 1.07
C GLY A 467 16.66 22.21 1.43
N CYS A 468 16.50 22.47 2.74
CA CYS A 468 15.75 23.64 3.22
C CYS A 468 16.38 24.99 2.83
N ASP A 469 17.68 25.01 2.60
CA ASP A 469 18.50 26.17 2.25
C ASP A 469 18.76 26.30 0.75
N ALA A 470 18.23 25.39 -0.07
CA ALA A 470 18.33 25.45 -1.51
C ALA A 470 17.44 26.56 -2.10
N GLU A 471 17.78 27.04 -3.30
CA GLU A 471 16.94 27.99 -4.06
C GLU A 471 15.55 27.41 -4.35
N LEU A 472 15.48 26.09 -4.59
CA LEU A 472 14.25 25.35 -4.75
C LEU A 472 14.23 24.14 -3.79
N PRO A 473 13.69 24.30 -2.57
CA PRO A 473 13.50 23.18 -1.66
C PRO A 473 12.44 22.21 -2.18
N LEU A 474 12.76 20.91 -2.23
CA LEU A 474 11.83 19.87 -2.69
C LEU A 474 11.50 18.90 -1.54
N PRO A 475 10.23 18.83 -1.09
CA PRO A 475 9.84 17.87 -0.05
C PRO A 475 9.86 16.44 -0.61
N TYR A 476 10.57 15.56 0.10
CA TYR A 476 10.72 14.15 -0.23
C TYR A 476 10.49 13.26 0.99
N VAL A 477 9.66 12.23 0.82
CA VAL A 477 9.40 11.19 1.82
C VAL A 477 9.66 9.80 1.22
N HIS A 478 10.52 9.02 1.87
CA HIS A 478 10.65 7.60 1.59
C HIS A 478 9.70 6.79 2.49
N MET A 479 8.77 6.05 1.88
CA MET A 479 7.81 5.20 2.55
C MET A 479 8.26 3.74 2.47
N ASP A 480 8.87 3.25 3.55
CA ASP A 480 9.22 1.84 3.69
C ASP A 480 8.05 1.05 4.28
N ILE A 481 7.40 0.25 3.45
CA ILE A 481 6.21 -0.55 3.79
C ILE A 481 6.58 -2.02 4.08
N ALA A 482 7.85 -2.35 4.31
CA ALA A 482 8.26 -3.73 4.62
C ALA A 482 7.67 -4.28 5.93
N GLY A 483 7.23 -3.42 6.86
CA GLY A 483 6.50 -3.83 8.06
C GLY A 483 5.01 -4.04 7.84
N SER A 484 4.40 -3.18 7.03
CA SER A 484 2.95 -3.08 6.85
C SER A 484 2.42 -3.74 5.59
N GLY A 485 3.27 -4.13 4.63
CA GLY A 485 2.83 -4.51 3.29
C GLY A 485 2.03 -5.82 3.20
N VAL A 486 2.10 -6.67 4.23
CA VAL A 486 1.32 -7.93 4.34
C VAL A 486 0.78 -8.13 5.76
N GLU A 487 -0.41 -8.73 5.86
CA GLU A 487 -0.99 -9.07 7.15
C GLU A 487 -0.12 -10.05 7.95
N GLY A 488 0.06 -9.76 9.24
CA GLY A 488 0.81 -10.62 10.17
C GLY A 488 2.31 -10.74 9.88
N GLY A 489 2.85 -9.99 8.91
CA GLY A 489 4.24 -10.14 8.46
C GLY A 489 4.52 -11.44 7.70
N ASP A 490 3.48 -12.18 7.30
CA ASP A 490 3.62 -13.41 6.50
C ASP A 490 3.79 -13.06 5.02
N TRP A 491 5.03 -12.82 4.60
CA TRP A 491 5.34 -12.46 3.22
C TRP A 491 5.11 -13.60 2.21
N GLN A 492 4.91 -14.84 2.66
CA GLN A 492 4.68 -15.97 1.77
C GLN A 492 3.18 -16.22 1.52
N HIS A 493 2.35 -16.15 2.56
CA HIS A 493 0.93 -16.49 2.48
C HIS A 493 -0.01 -15.38 2.93
N GLY A 494 0.51 -14.35 3.61
CA GLY A 494 -0.26 -13.20 4.06
C GLY A 494 -0.87 -12.43 2.88
N LYS A 495 -2.04 -11.86 3.15
CA LYS A 495 -2.70 -10.95 2.21
C LYS A 495 -1.96 -9.62 2.20
N PRO A 496 -1.67 -9.04 1.02
CA PRO A 496 -1.19 -7.67 0.98
C PRO A 496 -2.21 -6.73 1.65
N THR A 497 -1.72 -5.73 2.35
CA THR A 497 -2.57 -4.74 3.04
C THR A 497 -2.98 -3.60 2.13
N ALA A 498 -2.21 -3.37 1.05
CA ALA A 498 -2.25 -2.17 0.21
C ALA A 498 -1.91 -0.86 0.97
N ALA A 499 -1.17 -0.95 2.07
CA ALA A 499 -0.51 0.23 2.64
C ALA A 499 0.36 0.88 1.54
N THR A 500 0.22 2.17 1.22
CA THR A 500 -0.39 3.26 2.01
C THR A 500 -1.53 3.98 1.27
N VAL A 501 -2.37 3.23 0.53
CA VAL A 501 -3.44 3.80 -0.31
C VAL A 501 -4.42 4.65 0.49
N SER A 502 -4.84 4.20 1.67
CA SER A 502 -5.86 4.88 2.48
C SER A 502 -5.34 6.18 3.08
N SER A 503 -4.14 6.19 3.63
CA SER A 503 -3.55 7.40 4.22
C SER A 503 -3.25 8.46 3.17
N LEU A 504 -2.75 8.06 1.99
CA LEU A 504 -2.57 8.95 0.84
C LEU A 504 -3.91 9.54 0.36
N PHE A 505 -4.94 8.70 0.18
CA PHE A 505 -6.27 9.17 -0.21
C PHE A 505 -6.84 10.16 0.80
N ALA A 506 -6.78 9.82 2.08
CA ALA A 506 -7.26 10.66 3.17
C ALA A 506 -6.59 12.03 3.22
N ARG A 507 -5.34 12.15 2.77
CA ARG A 507 -4.59 13.42 2.77
C ARG A 507 -4.84 14.26 1.53
N TYR A 508 -5.01 13.64 0.37
CA TYR A 508 -4.91 14.33 -0.91
C TYR A 508 -6.18 14.27 -1.78
N CYS A 509 -7.15 13.41 -1.47
CA CYS A 509 -8.33 13.20 -2.30
C CYS A 509 -9.62 13.64 -1.58
N ARG A 510 -9.62 14.82 -0.94
CA ARG A 510 -10.78 15.36 -0.23
C ARG A 510 -11.53 16.40 -1.03
#